data_AF-A0A674MZW2-F1
#
_entry.id   AF-A0A674MZW2-F1
#
_cell.length_a   1.000
_cell.length_b   1.000
_cell.length_c   1.000
_cell.angle_alpha   90.00
_cell.angle_beta   90.00
_cell.angle_gamma   90.00
#
_symmetry.space_group_name_H-M   'P 1'
#
loop_
_entity.id
_entity.type
_entity.pdbx_description
1 polymer ?
#
loop_
_entity_poly.entity_id
_entity_poly.type
_entity_poly.pdbx_seq_one_letter_code
_entity_poly.pdbx_strand_id
1 'polypeptide(L)'
;VAKYQSLNDFSRDPECTMAPDSRFDCARDKAVSQSECEQRGCCYAPGSDSAGPPWCFYPGLYRGYRMGPLMPTLHGLTATLTRAAPSYLPRDISVLIPKGNRLFLLQMKDPSSPRYEVELPAVVVREETDAEDLLYTTEYQPDPFGFIVRRKTNGRVIMNTTVAPLLFADQYLQLSTTLASHLVSGLGQHYSSLLLDVNWTTLALWNRDMAPHVILQPTPALTWIALGGILDLYVFLGPDPQSVVRQYLQVIGYSMMPPYWSLGFHLCRWGYTTTNATREVVQRMRDAEFPMDVQWNDLDYAYKRRVFTLDPLRFGDLPEMVEEFHMRGLRYILILVGQRKTSLRGNNAKDYSHAGIGARFSSLIPGFHCLILLSIIRGRIKCCPSGKRIIPS
;
A
#
# COMPACT_ATOMS: atom_id res chain seq x y z
N VAL A 1 53.35 18.39 -36.12
CA VAL A 1 51.88 18.49 -35.92
C VAL A 1 51.44 17.29 -35.10
N ALA A 2 50.51 17.42 -34.15
CA ALA A 2 50.41 16.51 -33.01
C ALA A 2 49.23 15.52 -33.05
N LYS A 3 49.54 14.29 -32.62
CA LYS A 3 48.72 13.32 -31.87
C LYS A 3 47.25 13.11 -32.28
N TYR A 4 46.98 11.87 -32.73
CA TYR A 4 45.76 11.14 -32.36
C TYR A 4 45.51 11.23 -30.84
N GLN A 5 44.25 11.36 -30.43
CA GLN A 5 43.82 11.05 -29.05
C GLN A 5 42.82 9.89 -29.06
N SER A 6 42.97 9.00 -28.10
CA SER A 6 42.25 7.74 -27.98
C SER A 6 40.91 7.91 -27.25
N LEU A 7 39.81 7.63 -27.94
CA LEU A 7 38.52 7.33 -27.30
C LEU A 7 38.55 5.88 -26.77
N ASN A 8 39.26 5.67 -25.67
CA ASN A 8 39.28 4.41 -24.93
C ASN A 8 39.77 4.63 -23.50
N ASP A 9 38.85 5.00 -22.61
CA ASP A 9 39.02 4.80 -21.17
C ASP A 9 37.65 4.60 -20.50
N PHE A 10 36.93 3.56 -20.94
CA PHE A 10 35.90 2.95 -20.11
C PHE A 10 36.61 1.95 -19.19
N SER A 11 36.55 2.18 -17.88
CA SER A 11 36.87 1.17 -16.87
C SER A 11 35.94 -0.02 -17.05
N ARG A 12 36.40 -1.04 -17.79
CA ARG A 12 35.65 -2.27 -18.06
C ARG A 12 35.87 -3.26 -16.92
N ASP A 13 35.35 -2.91 -15.76
CA ASP A 13 35.00 -3.91 -14.76
C ASP A 13 33.97 -4.88 -15.39
N PRO A 14 34.26 -6.20 -15.47
CA PRO A 14 33.34 -7.16 -16.05
C PRO A 14 32.01 -7.26 -15.29
N GLU A 15 31.93 -6.86 -14.02
CA GLU A 15 30.67 -6.84 -13.27
C GLU A 15 29.72 -5.71 -13.70
N CYS A 16 30.22 -4.72 -14.44
CA CYS A 16 29.46 -3.57 -14.92
C CYS A 16 28.94 -3.74 -16.37
N THR A 17 29.14 -4.87 -17.05
CA THR A 17 28.72 -5.07 -18.44
C THR A 17 27.22 -5.41 -18.60
N MET A 18 26.36 -4.88 -17.73
CA MET A 18 24.96 -5.27 -17.64
C MET A 18 24.09 -4.61 -18.72
N ALA A 19 23.25 -5.44 -19.38
CA ALA A 19 22.28 -4.99 -20.38
C ALA A 19 21.33 -3.92 -19.78
N PRO A 20 20.94 -2.86 -20.52
CA PRO A 20 20.27 -1.70 -19.93
C PRO A 20 19.00 -2.04 -19.15
N ASP A 21 18.15 -2.91 -19.70
CA ASP A 21 16.87 -3.27 -19.08
C ASP A 21 17.04 -4.05 -17.77
N SER A 22 18.18 -4.73 -17.57
CA SER A 22 18.46 -5.53 -16.37
C SER A 22 19.05 -4.70 -15.22
N ARG A 23 19.29 -3.40 -15.42
CA ARG A 23 19.97 -2.54 -14.44
C ARG A 23 19.05 -2.15 -13.30
N PHE A 24 19.43 -2.52 -12.07
CA PHE A 24 18.76 -2.07 -10.86
C PHE A 24 19.41 -0.79 -10.32
N ASP A 25 18.58 0.21 -10.07
CA ASP A 25 18.95 1.59 -9.72
C ASP A 25 19.62 1.70 -8.34
N CYS A 26 20.86 2.21 -8.31
CA CYS A 26 21.66 2.44 -7.09
C CYS A 26 21.59 3.91 -6.61
N ALA A 27 20.74 4.74 -7.21
CA ALA A 27 20.55 6.16 -6.93
C ALA A 27 19.09 6.54 -6.57
N ARG A 28 18.26 5.55 -6.23
CA ARG A 28 16.83 5.73 -5.86
C ARG A 28 16.56 6.80 -4.79
N ASP A 29 17.50 7.07 -3.89
CA ASP A 29 17.39 8.03 -2.78
C ASP A 29 17.75 9.47 -3.15
N LYS A 30 18.63 9.68 -4.15
CA LYS A 30 18.98 11.01 -4.68
C LYS A 30 19.68 10.89 -6.04
N ALA A 31 19.58 11.94 -6.87
CA ALA A 31 20.49 12.11 -7.99
C ALA A 31 21.96 12.10 -7.50
N VAL A 32 22.83 11.39 -8.24
CA VAL A 32 24.27 11.23 -7.93
C VAL A 32 25.12 11.57 -9.13
N SER A 33 26.30 12.14 -8.88
CA SER A 33 27.39 12.19 -9.85
C SER A 33 28.01 10.80 -10.07
N GLN A 34 28.83 10.66 -11.13
CA GLN A 34 29.61 9.45 -11.38
C GLN A 34 30.45 9.05 -10.16
N SER A 35 31.21 9.98 -9.57
CA SER A 35 32.06 9.67 -8.42
C SER A 35 31.25 9.26 -7.18
N GLU A 36 30.07 9.83 -6.95
CA GLU A 36 29.18 9.38 -5.87
C GLU A 36 28.60 7.98 -6.13
N CYS A 37 28.35 7.62 -7.39
CA CYS A 37 27.95 6.26 -7.76
C CYS A 37 29.07 5.25 -7.51
N GLU A 38 30.29 5.56 -7.96
CA GLU A 38 31.49 4.73 -7.77
C GLU A 38 31.85 4.60 -6.28
N GLN A 39 31.70 5.67 -5.49
CA GLN A 39 31.86 5.65 -4.02
C GLN A 39 30.84 4.75 -3.31
N ARG A 40 29.65 4.50 -3.89
CA ARG A 40 28.69 3.51 -3.40
C ARG A 40 29.09 2.07 -3.74
N GLY A 41 30.13 1.87 -4.55
CA GLY A 41 30.49 0.57 -5.15
C GLY A 41 29.57 0.19 -6.31
N CYS A 42 29.00 1.18 -7.01
CA CYS A 42 28.04 0.97 -8.10
C CYS A 42 28.61 1.38 -9.45
N CYS A 43 28.08 0.77 -10.51
CA CYS A 43 28.47 1.00 -11.90
C CYS A 43 27.82 2.26 -12.45
N TYR A 44 28.57 3.06 -13.20
CA TYR A 44 28.06 4.26 -13.87
C TYR A 44 28.17 4.12 -15.40
N ALA A 45 27.03 4.20 -16.10
CA ALA A 45 26.96 4.19 -17.56
C ALA A 45 25.78 5.07 -18.04
N PRO A 46 26.03 6.33 -18.46
CA PRO A 46 24.97 7.26 -18.85
C PRO A 46 24.23 6.81 -20.12
N GLY A 47 22.92 7.04 -20.15
CA GLY A 47 22.04 6.80 -21.30
C GLY A 47 21.66 8.08 -22.04
N SER A 48 20.86 7.96 -23.10
CA SER A 48 20.29 9.11 -23.83
C SER A 48 19.23 9.87 -23.03
N ASP A 49 18.45 9.15 -22.23
CA ASP A 49 17.25 9.64 -21.57
C ASP A 49 17.29 9.41 -20.05
N SER A 50 16.67 10.31 -19.30
CA SER A 50 16.55 10.24 -17.84
C SER A 50 15.33 9.46 -17.35
N ALA A 51 14.38 9.17 -18.24
CA ALA A 51 13.19 8.34 -17.99
C ALA A 51 13.41 6.85 -18.34
N GLY A 52 14.62 6.48 -18.79
CA GLY A 52 14.98 5.12 -19.19
C GLY A 52 15.83 4.38 -18.15
N PRO A 53 16.72 3.47 -18.60
CA PRO A 53 17.61 2.71 -17.73
C PRO A 53 18.46 3.59 -16.79
N PRO A 54 18.64 3.20 -15.52
CA PRO A 54 19.38 4.00 -14.55
C PRO A 54 20.85 4.11 -14.93
N TRP A 55 21.37 5.33 -14.86
CA TRP A 55 22.78 5.62 -15.17
C TRP A 55 23.71 5.11 -14.06
N CYS A 56 23.26 5.10 -12.80
CA CYS A 56 23.94 4.50 -11.66
C CYS A 56 23.22 3.22 -11.24
N PHE A 57 23.89 2.07 -11.32
CA PHE A 57 23.27 0.75 -11.10
C PHE A 57 24.18 -0.21 -10.35
N TYR A 58 23.59 -1.23 -9.70
CA TYR A 58 24.38 -2.22 -8.97
C TYR A 58 25.16 -3.16 -9.93
N PRO A 59 26.44 -3.47 -9.66
CA PRO A 59 27.15 -4.58 -10.30
C PRO A 59 26.53 -5.94 -9.96
N GLY A 60 26.87 -6.96 -10.74
CA GLY A 60 26.36 -8.32 -10.56
C GLY A 60 26.64 -8.95 -9.19
N LEU A 61 27.72 -8.57 -8.49
CA LEU A 61 28.06 -9.05 -7.15
C LEU A 61 28.12 -7.92 -6.11
N TYR A 62 27.15 -7.01 -6.14
CA TYR A 62 27.06 -5.94 -5.14
C TYR A 62 26.98 -6.48 -3.70
N ARG A 63 27.71 -5.84 -2.79
CA ARG A 63 27.83 -6.24 -1.38
C ARG A 63 26.47 -6.19 -0.67
N GLY A 64 25.92 -7.36 -0.35
CA GLY A 64 24.63 -7.54 0.31
C GLY A 64 24.74 -7.99 1.77
N TYR A 65 23.65 -8.56 2.27
CA TYR A 65 23.68 -9.44 3.43
C TYR A 65 24.30 -10.80 3.05
N ARG A 66 24.80 -11.53 4.04
CA ARG A 66 25.21 -12.93 3.95
C ARG A 66 24.33 -13.78 4.86
N MET A 67 23.91 -14.95 4.39
CA MET A 67 23.12 -15.93 5.14
C MET A 67 24.02 -16.85 5.97
N GLY A 68 23.66 -17.05 7.24
CA GLY A 68 24.17 -18.14 8.07
C GLY A 68 23.54 -19.50 7.70
N PRO A 69 23.78 -20.55 8.51
CA PRO A 69 23.10 -21.83 8.32
C PRO A 69 21.58 -21.69 8.50
N LEU A 70 20.82 -22.42 7.68
CA LEU A 70 19.37 -22.59 7.87
C LEU A 70 19.11 -23.47 9.11
N MET A 71 18.20 -23.03 9.96
CA MET A 71 17.78 -23.73 11.17
C MET A 71 16.27 -24.06 11.10
N PRO A 72 15.85 -25.29 11.43
CA PRO A 72 14.44 -25.63 11.50
C PRO A 72 13.77 -25.00 12.73
N THR A 73 12.48 -24.71 12.59
CA THR A 73 11.60 -24.18 13.64
C THR A 73 10.24 -24.89 13.57
N LEU A 74 9.40 -24.74 14.59
CA LEU A 74 8.11 -25.43 14.68
C LEU A 74 7.18 -25.20 13.47
N HIS A 75 7.21 -24.00 12.86
CA HIS A 75 6.32 -23.61 11.75
C HIS A 75 7.02 -23.46 10.39
N GLY A 76 8.33 -23.73 10.30
CA GLY A 76 9.12 -23.55 9.08
C GLY A 76 10.62 -23.35 9.32
N LEU A 77 11.26 -22.46 8.57
CA LEU A 77 12.72 -22.25 8.59
C LEU A 77 13.10 -20.84 9.08
N THR A 78 14.27 -20.72 9.72
CA THR A 78 14.89 -19.44 10.07
C THR A 78 16.37 -19.44 9.68
N ALA A 79 16.92 -18.26 9.42
CA ALA A 79 18.36 -18.05 9.34
C ALA A 79 18.73 -16.71 10.01
N THR A 80 20.02 -16.48 10.23
CA THR A 80 20.54 -15.14 10.52
C THR A 80 21.14 -14.56 9.25
N LEU A 81 20.74 -13.35 8.87
CA LEU A 81 21.39 -12.57 7.83
C LEU A 81 22.31 -11.54 8.50
N THR A 82 23.55 -11.42 8.05
CA THR A 82 24.51 -10.43 8.56
C THR A 82 25.10 -9.59 7.43
N ARG A 83 25.25 -8.28 7.66
CA ARG A 83 25.86 -7.35 6.72
C ARG A 83 27.19 -6.85 7.27
N ALA A 84 28.30 -7.26 6.66
CA ALA A 84 29.66 -7.02 7.18
C ALA A 84 30.12 -5.55 7.09
N ALA A 85 29.60 -4.80 6.13
CA ALA A 85 29.81 -3.36 5.98
C ALA A 85 28.47 -2.67 5.66
N PRO A 86 28.15 -1.51 6.26
CA PRO A 86 26.91 -0.80 5.99
C PRO A 86 26.80 -0.42 4.51
N SER A 87 25.58 -0.31 4.01
CA SER A 87 25.26 0.34 2.74
C SER A 87 25.45 1.86 2.85
N TYR A 88 25.16 2.57 1.77
CA TYR A 88 25.16 4.03 1.71
C TYR A 88 23.97 4.70 2.45
N LEU A 89 23.08 3.90 3.07
CA LEU A 89 21.86 4.38 3.71
C LEU A 89 22.08 4.74 5.20
N PRO A 90 21.46 5.81 5.70
CA PRO A 90 21.54 6.18 7.12
C PRO A 90 20.73 5.21 7.99
N ARG A 91 21.31 4.75 9.11
CA ARG A 91 20.73 3.74 10.02
C ARG A 91 20.40 2.42 9.31
N ASP A 92 21.34 1.93 8.49
CA ASP A 92 21.31 0.56 7.96
C ASP A 92 21.40 -0.47 9.09
N ILE A 93 20.60 -1.55 9.03
CA ILE A 93 20.58 -2.59 10.06
C ILE A 93 21.57 -3.69 9.68
N SER A 94 22.44 -4.11 10.60
CA SER A 94 23.52 -5.06 10.30
C SER A 94 23.14 -6.53 10.46
N VAL A 95 22.03 -6.85 11.13
CA VAL A 95 21.56 -8.21 11.39
C VAL A 95 20.05 -8.31 11.21
N LEU A 96 19.57 -9.30 10.46
CA LEU A 96 18.15 -9.62 10.33
C LEU A 96 17.92 -11.11 10.65
N ILE A 97 16.73 -11.43 11.17
CA ILE A 97 16.26 -12.81 11.32
C ILE A 97 15.05 -13.01 10.39
N PRO A 98 15.25 -13.51 9.15
CA PRO A 98 14.17 -14.07 8.35
C PRO A 98 13.53 -15.28 9.05
N LYS A 99 12.20 -15.25 9.15
CA LYS A 99 11.36 -16.39 9.53
C LYS A 99 10.45 -16.73 8.35
N GLY A 100 10.56 -17.96 7.86
CA GLY A 100 9.73 -18.51 6.80
C GLY A 100 8.73 -19.55 7.32
N ASN A 101 7.49 -19.56 6.83
CA ASN A 101 6.52 -20.62 7.14
C ASN A 101 6.15 -21.49 5.90
N ARG A 102 5.28 -22.49 6.10
CA ARG A 102 4.83 -23.45 5.06
C ARG A 102 3.94 -22.85 3.96
N LEU A 103 3.48 -21.60 4.06
CA LEU A 103 2.61 -20.94 3.06
C LEU A 103 3.34 -19.82 2.31
N PHE A 104 4.67 -19.92 2.25
CA PHE A 104 5.59 -18.86 1.83
C PHE A 104 5.25 -17.48 2.43
N LEU A 105 4.99 -17.45 3.74
CA LEU A 105 5.22 -16.24 4.52
C LEU A 105 6.73 -16.08 4.71
N LEU A 106 7.29 -14.91 4.44
CA LEU A 106 8.66 -14.56 4.76
C LEU A 106 8.72 -13.20 5.48
N GLN A 107 8.92 -13.25 6.79
CA GLN A 107 9.10 -12.08 7.65
C GLN A 107 10.58 -11.83 7.93
N MET A 108 11.13 -10.71 7.45
CA MET A 108 12.47 -10.25 7.81
C MET A 108 12.40 -9.19 8.91
N LYS A 109 12.89 -9.52 10.10
CA LYS A 109 12.80 -8.65 11.29
C LYS A 109 14.18 -8.31 11.84
N ASP A 110 14.29 -7.09 12.38
CA ASP A 110 15.39 -6.66 13.24
C ASP A 110 15.29 -7.38 14.60
N PRO A 111 16.30 -8.14 15.04
CA PRO A 111 16.28 -8.84 16.32
C PRO A 111 16.63 -7.94 17.52
N SER A 112 17.17 -6.74 17.28
CA SER A 112 17.63 -5.82 18.32
C SER A 112 16.57 -4.79 18.74
N SER A 113 15.64 -4.46 17.83
CA SER A 113 14.61 -3.44 18.06
C SER A 113 13.27 -3.86 17.42
N PRO A 114 12.14 -3.81 18.16
CA PRO A 114 10.82 -4.06 17.59
C PRO A 114 10.45 -2.92 16.63
N ARG A 115 10.14 -3.27 15.38
CA ARG A 115 9.74 -2.35 14.32
C ARG A 115 8.23 -2.34 14.14
N TYR A 116 7.69 -1.36 13.41
CA TYR A 116 6.26 -1.32 13.12
C TYR A 116 5.84 -2.49 12.21
N GLU A 117 4.76 -3.17 12.59
CA GLU A 117 4.12 -4.24 11.82
C GLU A 117 2.65 -3.86 11.61
N VAL A 118 2.06 -4.27 10.49
CA VAL A 118 0.65 -3.99 10.20
C VAL A 118 -0.21 -4.99 10.96
N GLU A 119 -1.08 -4.51 11.84
CA GLU A 119 -2.08 -5.34 12.53
C GLU A 119 -3.14 -5.84 11.52
N LEU A 120 -2.89 -7.00 10.92
CA LEU A 120 -3.89 -7.74 10.16
C LEU A 120 -4.93 -8.35 11.12
N PRO A 121 -6.22 -8.42 10.74
CA PRO A 121 -7.22 -9.14 11.53
C PRO A 121 -6.81 -10.62 11.66
N ALA A 122 -7.08 -11.23 12.82
CA ALA A 122 -6.71 -12.61 13.11
C ALA A 122 -7.59 -13.62 12.33
N VAL A 123 -7.32 -13.75 11.03
CA VAL A 123 -7.90 -14.81 10.20
C VAL A 123 -7.24 -16.14 10.59
N VAL A 124 -8.06 -17.15 10.90
CA VAL A 124 -7.57 -18.50 11.21
C VAL A 124 -7.10 -19.17 9.91
N VAL A 125 -5.85 -18.88 9.54
CA VAL A 125 -5.08 -19.70 8.60
C VAL A 125 -4.96 -21.09 9.25
N ARG A 126 -5.64 -22.09 8.68
CA ARG A 126 -5.48 -23.48 9.13
C ARG A 126 -4.06 -23.92 8.81
N GLU A 127 -3.28 -24.26 9.83
CA GLU A 127 -1.89 -24.76 9.68
C GLU A 127 -1.81 -26.21 9.16
N GLU A 128 -2.86 -26.68 8.48
CA GLU A 128 -3.02 -28.04 7.96
C GLU A 128 -2.58 -28.10 6.49
N THR A 129 -1.29 -27.85 6.25
CA THR A 129 -0.62 -28.19 4.97
C THR A 129 0.69 -28.91 5.26
N ASP A 130 0.81 -30.14 4.75
CA ASP A 130 2.05 -30.91 4.89
C ASP A 130 3.10 -30.54 3.84
N ALA A 131 4.36 -30.83 4.15
CA ALA A 131 5.49 -30.43 3.30
C ALA A 131 5.45 -31.09 1.90
N GLU A 132 4.74 -32.22 1.77
CA GLU A 132 4.47 -32.90 0.50
C GLU A 132 3.57 -32.07 -0.42
N ASP A 133 2.55 -31.39 0.11
CA ASP A 133 1.50 -30.67 -0.63
C ASP A 133 1.93 -29.29 -1.16
N LEU A 134 3.14 -28.83 -0.80
CA LEU A 134 3.62 -27.51 -1.19
C LEU A 134 3.74 -27.37 -2.71
N LEU A 135 2.98 -26.41 -3.28
CA LEU A 135 2.98 -26.11 -4.72
C LEU A 135 4.29 -25.46 -5.23
N TYR A 136 5.24 -25.20 -4.34
CA TYR A 136 6.48 -24.49 -4.60
C TYR A 136 7.71 -25.20 -4.01
N THR A 137 8.89 -24.82 -4.49
CA THR A 137 10.18 -25.10 -3.85
C THR A 137 10.94 -23.80 -3.64
N THR A 138 11.81 -23.75 -2.63
CA THR A 138 12.63 -22.58 -2.31
C THR A 138 14.12 -22.93 -2.39
N GLU A 139 14.88 -22.14 -3.14
CA GLU A 139 16.34 -22.15 -3.14
C GLU A 139 16.87 -20.86 -2.49
N TYR A 140 18.06 -20.93 -1.89
CA TYR A 140 18.69 -19.81 -1.20
C TYR A 140 20.13 -19.62 -1.72
N GLN A 141 20.44 -18.41 -2.18
CA GLN A 141 21.81 -17.96 -2.42
C GLN A 141 22.35 -17.36 -1.11
N PRO A 142 23.48 -17.82 -0.57
CA PRO A 142 23.94 -17.38 0.75
C PRO A 142 24.72 -16.07 0.74
N ASP A 143 25.46 -15.74 -0.33
CA ASP A 143 26.34 -14.57 -0.38
C ASP A 143 26.51 -14.10 -1.86
N PRO A 144 26.07 -12.89 -2.23
CA PRO A 144 25.12 -12.06 -1.48
C PRO A 144 23.77 -12.79 -1.34
N PHE A 145 23.06 -12.52 -0.23
CA PHE A 145 21.81 -13.21 0.09
C PHE A 145 20.68 -12.88 -0.89
N GLY A 146 20.03 -13.94 -1.37
CA GLY A 146 18.74 -13.87 -2.05
C GLY A 146 18.05 -15.24 -2.05
N PHE A 147 16.79 -15.28 -2.46
CA PHE A 147 16.01 -16.51 -2.52
C PHE A 147 15.24 -16.63 -3.84
N ILE A 148 14.94 -17.87 -4.23
CA ILE A 148 14.25 -18.22 -5.46
C ILE A 148 13.06 -19.10 -5.10
N VAL A 149 11.86 -18.69 -5.50
CA VAL A 149 10.63 -19.49 -5.41
C VAL A 149 10.32 -20.05 -6.79
N ARG A 150 10.30 -21.38 -6.93
CA ARG A 150 9.89 -22.08 -8.15
C ARG A 150 8.57 -22.80 -7.93
N ARG A 151 7.77 -22.93 -8.98
CA ARG A 151 6.57 -23.78 -8.98
C ARG A 151 6.98 -25.26 -9.11
N LYS A 152 6.62 -26.09 -8.12
CA LYS A 152 7.01 -27.52 -8.03
C LYS A 152 6.60 -28.33 -9.26
N THR A 153 5.45 -28.01 -9.88
CA THR A 153 4.89 -28.76 -11.01
C THR A 153 5.55 -28.53 -12.37
N ASN A 154 6.35 -27.47 -12.55
CA ASN A 154 6.99 -27.18 -13.84
C ASN A 154 8.35 -26.45 -13.76
N GLY A 155 8.93 -26.29 -12.57
CA GLY A 155 10.23 -25.66 -12.35
C GLY A 155 10.30 -24.15 -12.65
N ARG A 156 9.20 -23.52 -13.08
CA ARG A 156 9.17 -22.09 -13.45
C ARG A 156 9.45 -21.23 -12.22
N VAL A 157 10.45 -20.36 -12.32
CA VAL A 157 10.70 -19.30 -11.34
C VAL A 157 9.49 -18.38 -11.28
N ILE A 158 8.94 -18.21 -10.09
CA ILE A 158 7.84 -17.27 -9.79
C ILE A 158 8.41 -15.96 -9.23
N MET A 159 9.46 -16.09 -8.41
CA MET A 159 10.18 -15.00 -7.75
C MET A 159 11.65 -15.40 -7.67
N ASN A 160 12.58 -14.50 -8.03
CA ASN A 160 14.01 -14.62 -7.74
C ASN A 160 14.54 -13.27 -7.26
N THR A 161 15.09 -13.20 -6.05
CA THR A 161 15.60 -11.95 -5.45
C THR A 161 17.11 -11.78 -5.53
N THR A 162 17.87 -12.70 -6.14
CA THR A 162 19.34 -12.58 -6.28
C THR A 162 19.76 -11.49 -7.27
N VAL A 163 18.79 -10.90 -7.97
CA VAL A 163 19.00 -9.94 -9.07
C VAL A 163 19.37 -8.52 -8.62
N ALA A 164 19.17 -8.17 -7.35
CA ALA A 164 19.64 -6.92 -6.76
C ALA A 164 19.81 -7.06 -5.24
N PRO A 165 20.59 -6.19 -4.58
CA PRO A 165 20.84 -6.31 -3.14
C PRO A 165 19.59 -6.01 -2.29
N LEU A 166 19.38 -6.85 -1.28
CA LEU A 166 18.55 -6.53 -0.12
C LEU A 166 19.18 -5.36 0.67
N LEU A 167 18.44 -4.27 0.83
CA LEU A 167 18.77 -3.14 1.71
C LEU A 167 17.69 -3.02 2.78
N PHE A 168 18.08 -2.79 4.03
CA PHE A 168 17.16 -2.76 5.17
C PHE A 168 17.65 -1.75 6.22
N ALA A 169 17.38 -0.47 5.96
CA ALA A 169 17.65 0.63 6.87
C ALA A 169 16.37 1.12 7.56
N ASP A 170 16.52 1.83 8.67
CA ASP A 170 15.41 2.23 9.54
C ASP A 170 14.24 2.92 8.81
N GLN A 171 14.53 3.68 7.75
CA GLN A 171 13.53 4.35 6.91
C GLN A 171 13.69 4.06 5.40
N TYR A 172 14.35 2.95 5.04
CA TYR A 172 14.47 2.51 3.65
C TYR A 172 14.66 0.99 3.57
N LEU A 173 13.61 0.27 3.18
CA LEU A 173 13.63 -1.16 2.89
C LEU A 173 13.54 -1.37 1.38
N GLN A 174 14.38 -2.23 0.82
CA GLN A 174 14.39 -2.54 -0.61
C GLN A 174 14.52 -4.04 -0.87
N LEU A 175 13.62 -4.58 -1.68
CA LEU A 175 13.71 -5.94 -2.21
C LEU A 175 13.32 -5.95 -3.68
N SER A 176 14.27 -6.34 -4.55
CA SER A 176 14.02 -6.57 -5.98
C SER A 176 13.69 -8.02 -6.25
N THR A 177 12.90 -8.27 -7.30
CA THR A 177 12.73 -9.61 -7.86
C THR A 177 12.46 -9.60 -9.35
N THR A 178 12.85 -10.66 -10.06
CA THR A 178 12.34 -10.96 -11.42
C THR A 178 10.99 -11.65 -11.35
N LEU A 179 10.12 -11.31 -12.29
CA LEU A 179 8.75 -11.82 -12.41
C LEU A 179 8.68 -12.92 -13.47
N ALA A 180 7.74 -13.85 -13.31
CA ALA A 180 7.55 -14.95 -14.25
C ALA A 180 7.09 -14.50 -15.66
N SER A 181 6.56 -13.28 -15.84
CA SER A 181 6.12 -12.73 -17.13
C SER A 181 5.90 -11.21 -17.05
N HIS A 182 5.74 -10.56 -18.22
CA HIS A 182 5.32 -9.16 -18.33
C HIS A 182 3.85 -8.88 -17.98
N LEU A 183 3.03 -9.92 -17.75
CA LEU A 183 1.60 -9.76 -17.44
C LEU A 183 1.43 -9.53 -15.93
N VAL A 184 1.38 -8.26 -15.52
CA VAL A 184 1.27 -7.82 -14.12
C VAL A 184 0.00 -6.99 -13.94
N SER A 185 -0.72 -7.19 -12.83
CA SER A 185 -1.95 -6.44 -12.49
C SER A 185 -2.07 -6.22 -10.98
N GLY A 186 -2.79 -5.16 -10.58
CA GLY A 186 -3.00 -4.80 -9.17
C GLY A 186 -2.22 -3.56 -8.75
N LEU A 187 -1.58 -3.61 -7.57
CA LEU A 187 -0.73 -2.54 -7.00
C LEU A 187 -1.39 -1.16 -6.80
N GLY A 188 -2.73 -1.09 -6.84
CA GLY A 188 -3.51 0.15 -6.79
C GLY A 188 -3.47 0.91 -5.44
N GLN A 189 -4.13 2.07 -5.33
CA GLN A 189 -5.03 2.68 -6.32
C GLN A 189 -4.32 3.65 -7.27
N HIS A 190 -4.36 3.35 -8.57
CA HIS A 190 -3.85 4.22 -9.63
C HIS A 190 -4.79 4.22 -10.85
N TYR A 191 -4.66 5.24 -11.70
CA TYR A 191 -5.31 5.29 -13.00
C TYR A 191 -4.35 4.68 -14.02
N SER A 192 -4.63 3.44 -14.40
CA SER A 192 -3.80 2.65 -15.31
C SER A 192 -4.65 1.59 -16.02
N SER A 193 -4.08 0.96 -17.05
CA SER A 193 -4.60 -0.27 -17.62
C SER A 193 -4.59 -1.41 -16.58
N LEU A 194 -5.49 -2.38 -16.73
CA LEU A 194 -5.54 -3.56 -15.84
C LEU A 194 -4.22 -4.36 -15.90
N LEU A 195 -3.63 -4.47 -17.09
CA LEU A 195 -2.25 -4.87 -17.26
C LEU A 195 -1.38 -3.62 -17.11
N LEU A 196 -0.48 -3.65 -16.14
CA LEU A 196 0.42 -2.55 -15.82
C LEU A 196 1.50 -2.46 -16.89
N ASP A 197 1.67 -1.26 -17.46
CA ASP A 197 2.72 -0.98 -18.44
C ASP A 197 4.11 -1.22 -17.83
N VAL A 198 4.96 -1.94 -18.56
CA VAL A 198 6.33 -2.29 -18.17
C VAL A 198 7.34 -1.54 -19.04
N ASN A 199 7.42 -0.19 -18.92
CA ASN A 199 8.61 0.62 -19.25
C ASN A 199 8.95 1.87 -18.32
N TRP A 200 9.51 1.62 -17.12
CA TRP A 200 10.19 2.52 -16.10
C TRP A 200 9.47 3.32 -14.95
N THR A 201 8.50 2.78 -14.17
CA THR A 201 8.12 3.25 -12.77
C THR A 201 8.40 2.23 -11.65
N THR A 202 8.41 2.55 -10.34
CA THR A 202 8.05 3.77 -9.55
C THR A 202 6.55 3.98 -9.22
N LEU A 203 5.77 2.93 -8.95
CA LEU A 203 4.40 3.06 -8.45
C LEU A 203 4.39 3.57 -7.00
N ALA A 204 3.85 4.76 -6.76
CA ALA A 204 3.75 5.34 -5.42
C ALA A 204 2.50 4.85 -4.69
N LEU A 205 2.66 3.99 -3.68
CA LEU A 205 1.58 3.55 -2.77
C LEU A 205 1.56 4.46 -1.54
N TRP A 206 0.94 5.64 -1.66
CA TRP A 206 0.71 6.56 -0.56
C TRP A 206 -0.70 7.16 -0.67
N ASN A 207 -1.56 6.91 0.33
CA ASN A 207 -2.97 7.33 0.30
C ASN A 207 -3.08 8.85 0.19
N ARG A 208 -3.56 9.32 -0.96
CA ARG A 208 -3.54 10.74 -1.34
C ARG A 208 -4.83 11.12 -2.07
N ASP A 209 -5.41 12.24 -1.64
CA ASP A 209 -6.55 12.89 -2.30
C ASP A 209 -6.08 13.70 -3.53
N MET A 210 -5.72 12.97 -4.60
CA MET A 210 -5.29 13.49 -5.92
C MET A 210 -5.62 12.48 -7.02
N ALA A 211 -5.66 12.95 -8.28
CA ALA A 211 -5.66 12.05 -9.44
C ALA A 211 -4.30 11.33 -9.63
N PRO A 212 -4.24 10.09 -10.17
CA PRO A 212 -3.04 9.23 -10.09
C PRO A 212 -2.22 9.14 -11.40
N HIS A 213 -0.93 8.74 -11.31
CA HIS A 213 0.05 8.66 -12.43
C HIS A 213 1.05 7.45 -12.28
N VAL A 214 1.53 6.82 -13.40
CA VAL A 214 2.13 5.43 -13.49
C VAL A 214 3.00 5.17 -14.78
N ILE A 215 4.01 4.22 -14.80
CA ILE A 215 4.80 3.67 -15.99
C ILE A 215 5.74 2.37 -15.78
N LEU A 216 5.48 1.26 -15.03
CA LEU A 216 6.46 0.27 -14.37
C LEU A 216 7.72 -0.29 -15.16
N GLN A 217 8.80 -0.84 -14.56
CA GLN A 217 10.08 -1.25 -15.26
C GLN A 217 10.03 -2.33 -16.41
N PRO A 218 10.91 -2.32 -17.47
CA PRO A 218 10.78 -3.15 -18.69
C PRO A 218 11.45 -4.54 -18.77
N THR A 219 12.58 -4.79 -18.09
CA THR A 219 12.79 -6.18 -17.65
C THR A 219 11.65 -6.44 -16.68
N PRO A 220 10.88 -7.53 -16.80
CA PRO A 220 9.74 -7.79 -15.93
C PRO A 220 10.27 -8.14 -14.54
N ALA A 221 10.56 -7.10 -13.77
CA ALA A 221 11.20 -7.12 -12.48
C ALA A 221 10.61 -5.99 -11.64
N LEU A 222 10.43 -6.27 -10.36
CA LEU A 222 9.74 -5.39 -9.43
C LEU A 222 10.66 -5.12 -8.25
N THR A 223 10.92 -3.85 -7.99
CA THR A 223 11.66 -3.40 -6.80
C THR A 223 10.67 -2.77 -5.83
N TRP A 224 10.40 -3.46 -4.71
CA TRP A 224 9.70 -2.87 -3.58
C TRP A 224 10.63 -1.87 -2.90
N ILE A 225 10.11 -0.67 -2.60
CA ILE A 225 10.78 0.33 -1.75
C ILE A 225 9.77 0.79 -0.70
N ALA A 226 10.12 0.68 0.58
CA ALA A 226 9.27 1.08 1.71
C ALA A 226 10.03 1.97 2.70
N LEU A 227 9.34 2.97 3.27
CA LEU A 227 9.95 4.02 4.12
C LEU A 227 10.04 3.66 5.61
N GLY A 228 9.89 2.38 5.96
CA GLY A 228 9.90 1.88 7.34
C GLY A 228 9.12 0.57 7.50
N GLY A 229 8.93 0.14 8.74
CA GLY A 229 8.28 -1.14 9.08
C GLY A 229 9.22 -2.35 8.92
N ILE A 230 8.68 -3.49 8.54
CA ILE A 230 9.41 -4.73 8.20
C ILE A 230 9.15 -5.16 6.75
N LEU A 231 9.93 -6.10 6.23
CA LEU A 231 9.51 -6.86 5.05
C LEU A 231 8.70 -8.07 5.52
N ASP A 232 7.42 -8.08 5.18
CA ASP A 232 6.50 -9.19 5.40
C ASP A 232 5.84 -9.55 4.06
N LEU A 233 6.05 -10.79 3.60
CA LEU A 233 5.84 -11.19 2.22
C LEU A 233 5.05 -12.50 2.15
N TYR A 234 3.98 -12.52 1.36
CA TYR A 234 3.17 -13.69 1.06
C TYR A 234 3.24 -13.98 -0.44
N VAL A 235 3.42 -15.24 -0.84
CA VAL A 235 3.45 -15.65 -2.26
C VAL A 235 2.39 -16.71 -2.55
N PHE A 236 1.34 -16.31 -3.27
CA PHE A 236 0.20 -17.15 -3.60
C PHE A 236 0.39 -17.88 -4.94
N LEU A 237 0.23 -19.21 -4.95
CA LEU A 237 0.65 -20.07 -6.06
C LEU A 237 -0.47 -20.41 -7.07
N GLY A 238 -1.74 -20.11 -6.80
CA GLY A 238 -2.85 -20.43 -7.70
C GLY A 238 -3.31 -21.89 -7.58
N PRO A 239 -3.49 -22.64 -8.67
CA PRO A 239 -2.74 -22.53 -9.94
C PRO A 239 -3.28 -21.50 -10.94
N ASP A 240 -4.56 -21.16 -10.88
CA ASP A 240 -5.22 -20.18 -11.75
C ASP A 240 -5.36 -18.78 -11.08
N PRO A 241 -5.64 -17.71 -11.85
CA PRO A 241 -5.76 -16.35 -11.29
C PRO A 241 -6.90 -16.17 -10.27
N GLN A 242 -8.01 -16.89 -10.39
CA GLN A 242 -9.11 -16.81 -9.40
C GLN A 242 -8.70 -17.47 -8.08
N SER A 243 -7.95 -18.56 -8.14
CA SER A 243 -7.38 -19.21 -6.96
C SER A 243 -6.28 -18.37 -6.30
N VAL A 244 -5.48 -17.61 -7.06
CA VAL A 244 -4.55 -16.60 -6.50
C VAL A 244 -5.32 -15.53 -5.71
N VAL A 245 -6.39 -14.97 -6.29
CA VAL A 245 -7.24 -13.98 -5.60
C VAL A 245 -7.91 -14.58 -4.37
N ARG A 246 -8.38 -15.84 -4.45
CA ARG A 246 -8.98 -16.55 -3.30
C ARG A 246 -7.96 -16.76 -2.17
N GLN A 247 -6.73 -17.14 -2.49
CA GLN A 247 -5.63 -17.31 -1.53
C GLN A 247 -5.25 -15.99 -0.84
N TYR A 248 -5.25 -14.88 -1.58
CA TYR A 248 -5.06 -13.54 -1.00
C TYR A 248 -6.20 -13.16 -0.04
N LEU A 249 -7.47 -13.39 -0.42
CA LEU A 249 -8.64 -13.14 0.43
C LEU A 249 -8.70 -14.07 1.66
N GLN A 250 -8.07 -15.25 1.63
CA GLN A 250 -7.89 -16.11 2.81
C GLN A 250 -6.91 -15.51 3.84
N VAL A 251 -6.08 -14.54 3.47
CA VAL A 251 -5.16 -13.83 4.39
C VAL A 251 -5.74 -12.49 4.86
N ILE A 252 -6.22 -11.65 3.94
CA ILE A 252 -6.73 -10.30 4.28
C ILE A 252 -8.19 -10.28 4.74
N GLY A 253 -8.90 -11.41 4.59
CA GLY A 253 -10.35 -11.52 4.79
C GLY A 253 -11.13 -11.37 3.49
N TYR A 254 -12.23 -12.12 3.39
CA TYR A 254 -13.17 -12.02 2.27
C TYR A 254 -13.98 -10.71 2.34
N SER A 255 -14.36 -10.18 1.17
CA SER A 255 -15.30 -9.07 1.06
C SER A 255 -16.59 -9.33 1.84
N MET A 256 -17.08 -8.32 2.57
CA MET A 256 -18.38 -8.42 3.25
C MET A 256 -19.51 -8.67 2.24
N MET A 257 -20.53 -9.44 2.64
CA MET A 257 -21.73 -9.60 1.84
C MET A 257 -22.52 -8.26 1.82
N PRO A 258 -22.72 -7.61 0.66
CA PRO A 258 -23.49 -6.38 0.60
C PRO A 258 -24.98 -6.67 0.87
N PRO A 259 -25.73 -5.73 1.48
CA PRO A 259 -27.18 -5.83 1.57
C PRO A 259 -27.79 -5.68 0.17
N TYR A 260 -28.81 -6.47 -0.15
CA TYR A 260 -29.33 -6.58 -1.53
C TYR A 260 -29.66 -5.23 -2.20
N TRP A 261 -30.21 -4.27 -1.45
CA TRP A 261 -30.54 -2.94 -1.96
C TRP A 261 -29.33 -2.13 -2.45
N SER A 262 -28.10 -2.42 -1.99
CA SER A 262 -26.90 -1.72 -2.43
C SER A 262 -26.31 -2.26 -3.73
N LEU A 263 -27.04 -3.16 -4.40
CA LEU A 263 -26.80 -3.59 -5.78
C LEU A 263 -27.72 -2.84 -6.77
N GLY A 264 -28.68 -2.08 -6.26
CA GLY A 264 -29.62 -1.26 -7.03
C GLY A 264 -29.02 0.07 -7.49
N PHE A 265 -29.83 0.91 -8.13
CA PHE A 265 -29.32 2.19 -8.65
C PHE A 265 -29.24 3.26 -7.55
N HIS A 266 -28.06 3.89 -7.45
CA HIS A 266 -27.75 4.94 -6.48
C HIS A 266 -27.61 6.29 -7.20
N LEU A 267 -28.33 7.32 -6.74
CA LEU A 267 -28.23 8.68 -7.30
C LEU A 267 -27.69 9.68 -6.27
N CYS A 268 -26.64 10.41 -6.65
CA CYS A 268 -25.92 11.36 -5.81
C CYS A 268 -25.46 12.58 -6.61
N ARG A 269 -25.35 13.74 -5.95
CA ARG A 269 -24.48 14.84 -6.37
C ARG A 269 -24.08 15.70 -5.16
N TRP A 270 -22.97 16.42 -5.29
CA TRP A 270 -22.82 17.72 -4.64
C TRP A 270 -23.71 18.74 -5.38
N GLY A 271 -24.60 19.42 -4.66
CA GLY A 271 -25.53 20.43 -5.19
C GLY A 271 -27.01 20.13 -4.95
N TYR A 272 -27.39 19.08 -4.21
CA TYR A 272 -28.75 18.96 -3.69
C TYR A 272 -28.88 19.87 -2.46
N THR A 273 -29.25 21.12 -2.67
CA THR A 273 -29.11 22.18 -1.66
C THR A 273 -30.21 22.21 -0.58
N THR A 274 -31.31 21.49 -0.77
CA THR A 274 -32.42 21.34 0.20
C THR A 274 -33.05 19.94 0.13
N THR A 275 -33.84 19.59 1.14
CA THR A 275 -34.76 18.44 1.11
C THR A 275 -35.73 18.49 -0.06
N ASN A 276 -36.36 19.63 -0.34
CA ASN A 276 -37.29 19.74 -1.49
C ASN A 276 -36.61 19.45 -2.83
N ALA A 277 -35.41 20.01 -3.06
CA ALA A 277 -34.63 19.74 -4.27
C ALA A 277 -34.20 18.25 -4.36
N THR A 278 -34.07 17.57 -3.23
CA THR A 278 -33.80 16.12 -3.16
C THR A 278 -35.06 15.30 -3.46
N ARG A 279 -36.22 15.67 -2.90
CA ARG A 279 -37.54 15.06 -3.21
C ARG A 279 -37.89 15.19 -4.70
N GLU A 280 -37.69 16.36 -5.30
CA GLU A 280 -37.93 16.60 -6.72
C GLU A 280 -37.14 15.65 -7.63
N VAL A 281 -35.92 15.28 -7.23
CA VAL A 281 -35.07 14.36 -7.99
C VAL A 281 -35.59 12.93 -7.90
N VAL A 282 -35.89 12.44 -6.69
CA VAL A 282 -36.52 11.13 -6.47
C VAL A 282 -37.88 11.04 -7.18
N GLN A 283 -38.64 12.14 -7.23
CA GLN A 283 -39.93 12.17 -7.90
C GLN A 283 -39.76 12.11 -9.43
N ARG A 284 -38.92 12.95 -10.04
CA ARG A 284 -38.64 12.91 -11.49
C ARG A 284 -38.08 11.56 -11.96
N MET A 285 -37.27 10.88 -11.13
CA MET A 285 -36.80 9.52 -11.42
C MET A 285 -37.95 8.52 -11.49
N ARG A 286 -38.92 8.59 -10.55
CA ARG A 286 -40.14 7.76 -10.58
C ARG A 286 -41.06 8.13 -11.75
N ASP A 287 -41.27 9.42 -12.00
CA ASP A 287 -42.18 9.91 -13.06
C ASP A 287 -41.71 9.53 -14.47
N ALA A 288 -40.38 9.35 -14.64
CA ALA A 288 -39.76 8.86 -15.87
C ALA A 288 -39.41 7.34 -15.82
N GLU A 289 -40.01 6.60 -14.87
CA GLU A 289 -39.90 5.14 -14.70
C GLU A 289 -38.46 4.58 -14.55
N PHE A 290 -37.49 5.42 -14.16
CA PHE A 290 -36.12 4.97 -13.90
C PHE A 290 -36.01 4.23 -12.56
N PRO A 291 -35.48 2.98 -12.53
CA PRO A 291 -35.19 2.27 -11.30
C PRO A 291 -34.21 3.05 -10.42
N MET A 292 -34.51 3.16 -9.13
CA MET A 292 -33.69 3.87 -8.15
C MET A 292 -33.98 3.35 -6.74
N ASP A 293 -32.97 2.76 -6.11
CA ASP A 293 -33.05 2.17 -4.79
C ASP A 293 -32.57 3.12 -3.70
N VAL A 294 -31.60 4.00 -4.00
CA VAL A 294 -30.89 4.80 -2.98
C VAL A 294 -30.68 6.25 -3.39
N GLN A 295 -31.24 7.18 -2.62
CA GLN A 295 -30.93 8.61 -2.70
C GLN A 295 -29.75 8.95 -1.79
N TRP A 296 -28.82 9.76 -2.28
CA TRP A 296 -27.66 10.25 -1.54
C TRP A 296 -27.64 11.77 -1.43
N ASN A 297 -27.14 12.30 -0.31
CA ASN A 297 -26.75 13.72 -0.20
C ASN A 297 -25.28 13.88 0.23
N ASP A 298 -24.57 14.74 -0.50
CA ASP A 298 -23.26 15.26 -0.13
C ASP A 298 -23.39 16.29 1.04
N LEU A 299 -22.28 16.94 1.42
CA LEU A 299 -22.12 17.85 2.56
C LEU A 299 -23.07 19.07 2.59
N ASP A 300 -23.92 19.24 1.57
CA ASP A 300 -25.01 20.20 1.53
C ASP A 300 -26.00 20.01 2.69
N TYR A 301 -26.23 18.77 3.16
CA TYR A 301 -27.13 18.48 4.28
C TYR A 301 -26.66 19.10 5.61
N ALA A 302 -25.36 19.33 5.74
CA ALA A 302 -24.68 19.48 7.02
C ALA A 302 -24.49 20.96 7.43
N TYR A 303 -24.90 21.32 8.66
CA TYR A 303 -24.85 22.72 9.11
C TYR A 303 -23.42 23.27 9.20
N LYS A 304 -23.09 24.16 8.26
CA LYS A 304 -21.72 24.70 8.01
C LYS A 304 -20.71 23.61 7.61
N ARG A 305 -21.18 22.57 6.90
CA ARG A 305 -20.42 21.35 6.51
C ARG A 305 -19.75 20.71 7.74
N ARG A 306 -20.56 20.22 8.68
CA ARG A 306 -20.13 19.50 9.89
C ARG A 306 -20.89 18.19 10.03
N VAL A 307 -20.16 17.07 10.07
CA VAL A 307 -20.73 15.74 10.35
C VAL A 307 -21.58 15.75 11.62
N PHE A 308 -22.62 14.90 11.63
CA PHE A 308 -23.58 14.77 12.73
C PHE A 308 -24.35 16.07 13.07
N THR A 309 -24.55 16.95 12.08
CA THR A 309 -25.44 18.13 12.19
C THR A 309 -26.28 18.27 10.93
N LEU A 310 -27.51 18.77 11.07
CA LEU A 310 -28.42 19.10 9.96
C LEU A 310 -28.53 20.61 9.83
N ASP A 311 -28.57 21.14 8.61
CA ASP A 311 -28.85 22.55 8.35
C ASP A 311 -30.35 22.85 8.64
N PRO A 312 -30.68 23.64 9.68
CA PRO A 312 -32.07 23.76 10.14
C PRO A 312 -32.97 24.55 9.19
N LEU A 313 -32.41 25.26 8.20
CA LEU A 313 -33.18 26.04 7.21
C LEU A 313 -33.39 25.29 5.90
N ARG A 314 -32.50 24.35 5.57
CA ARG A 314 -32.47 23.64 4.27
C ARG A 314 -32.76 22.14 4.38
N PHE A 315 -32.56 21.58 5.58
CA PHE A 315 -32.62 20.16 5.92
C PHE A 315 -33.22 19.95 7.32
N GLY A 316 -34.07 20.87 7.79
CA GLY A 316 -34.77 20.73 9.07
C GLY A 316 -35.74 19.55 9.09
N ASP A 317 -36.37 19.28 7.94
CA ASP A 317 -37.32 18.18 7.67
C ASP A 317 -36.65 16.94 7.04
N LEU A 318 -35.33 16.77 7.21
CA LEU A 318 -34.64 15.60 6.68
C LEU A 318 -35.15 14.27 7.28
N PRO A 319 -35.45 14.14 8.59
CA PRO A 319 -36.00 12.91 9.14
C PRO A 319 -37.31 12.48 8.44
N GLU A 320 -38.19 13.45 8.18
CA GLU A 320 -39.47 13.26 7.49
C GLU A 320 -39.24 12.82 6.03
N MET A 321 -38.31 13.47 5.31
CA MET A 321 -37.92 13.07 3.95
C MET A 321 -37.37 11.64 3.88
N VAL A 322 -36.59 11.22 4.88
CA VAL A 322 -36.05 9.85 4.96
C VAL A 322 -37.15 8.83 5.19
N GLU A 323 -38.14 9.15 6.03
CA GLU A 323 -39.29 8.26 6.25
C GLU A 323 -40.22 8.19 5.03
N GLU A 324 -40.44 9.29 4.31
CA GLU A 324 -41.11 9.29 3.00
C GLU A 324 -40.42 8.35 2.00
N PHE A 325 -39.08 8.34 1.99
CA PHE A 325 -38.30 7.44 1.12
C PHE A 325 -38.42 5.99 1.56
N HIS A 326 -38.34 5.71 2.87
CA HIS A 326 -38.55 4.36 3.43
C HIS A 326 -39.95 3.80 3.12
N MET A 327 -41.01 4.60 3.30
CA MET A 327 -42.38 4.23 2.93
C MET A 327 -42.55 3.95 1.43
N ARG A 328 -41.70 4.55 0.57
CA ARG A 328 -41.64 4.31 -0.88
C ARG A 328 -40.74 3.13 -1.28
N GLY A 329 -40.08 2.48 -0.32
CA GLY A 329 -39.17 1.34 -0.52
C GLY A 329 -37.70 1.71 -0.74
N LEU A 330 -37.37 3.01 -0.86
CA LEU A 330 -36.00 3.48 -1.06
C LEU A 330 -35.17 3.40 0.22
N ARG A 331 -33.86 3.51 0.08
CA ARG A 331 -32.89 3.78 1.15
C ARG A 331 -32.28 5.17 0.99
N TYR A 332 -31.66 5.65 2.06
CA TYR A 332 -31.01 6.95 2.11
C TYR A 332 -29.59 6.84 2.65
N ILE A 333 -28.64 7.52 2.01
CA ILE A 333 -27.24 7.60 2.43
C ILE A 333 -26.79 9.07 2.50
N LEU A 334 -25.99 9.38 3.52
CA LEU A 334 -25.39 10.70 3.73
C LEU A 334 -23.87 10.57 3.84
N ILE A 335 -23.12 11.52 3.26
CA ILE A 335 -21.66 11.53 3.37
C ILE A 335 -21.20 11.83 4.80
N LEU A 336 -20.15 11.15 5.26
CA LEU A 336 -19.43 11.48 6.49
C LEU A 336 -17.95 11.73 6.15
N VAL A 337 -17.39 12.81 6.69
CA VAL A 337 -15.97 13.17 6.53
C VAL A 337 -15.24 13.10 7.86
N GLY A 338 -14.02 12.55 7.87
CA GLY A 338 -13.23 12.31 9.09
C GLY A 338 -12.73 13.56 9.83
N GLN A 339 -13.05 14.77 9.37
CA GLN A 339 -12.57 16.03 9.92
C GLN A 339 -13.61 16.73 10.79
N ARG A 340 -13.44 16.66 12.11
CA ARG A 340 -14.26 17.40 13.09
C ARG A 340 -13.83 18.86 13.14
N LYS A 341 -14.65 19.78 12.60
CA LYS A 341 -14.37 21.23 12.63
C LYS A 341 -14.31 21.80 14.06
N THR A 342 -13.11 22.02 14.58
CA THR A 342 -12.80 22.67 15.86
C THR A 342 -12.91 24.20 15.77
N SER A 343 -14.13 24.70 15.54
CA SER A 343 -14.41 26.13 15.35
C SER A 343 -14.43 26.94 16.65
N LEU A 344 -13.29 27.03 17.35
CA LEU A 344 -13.03 28.05 18.38
C LEU A 344 -12.09 29.13 17.83
N ARG A 345 -12.62 29.95 16.91
CA ARG A 345 -12.08 31.28 16.58
C ARG A 345 -13.22 32.28 16.64
N GLY A 346 -13.28 32.97 17.78
CA GLY A 346 -14.33 33.93 18.15
C GLY A 346 -14.29 34.06 19.66
N ASN A 347 -14.08 35.28 20.16
CA ASN A 347 -14.10 35.52 21.61
C ASN A 347 -15.52 35.30 22.15
N ASN A 348 -15.63 35.04 23.45
CA ASN A 348 -16.83 34.52 24.14
C ASN A 348 -17.15 33.05 23.83
N ALA A 349 -16.26 32.16 24.28
CA ALA A 349 -16.66 30.80 24.63
C ALA A 349 -17.64 30.87 25.82
N LYS A 350 -18.94 30.93 25.53
CA LYS A 350 -19.95 30.38 26.44
C LYS A 350 -20.10 28.92 26.12
N ASP A 351 -19.85 28.06 27.10
CA ASP A 351 -20.03 26.62 26.94
C ASP A 351 -21.49 26.29 26.61
N TYR A 352 -21.69 25.69 25.44
CA TYR A 352 -22.82 24.79 25.19
C TYR A 352 -22.36 23.35 25.39
N SER A 353 -21.77 23.08 26.55
CA SER A 353 -21.78 21.75 27.13
C SER A 353 -23.24 21.38 27.43
N HIS A 354 -23.60 20.10 27.23
CA HIS A 354 -24.92 19.54 27.57
C HIS A 354 -26.17 20.18 26.92
N ALA A 355 -26.13 20.46 25.61
CA ALA A 355 -27.34 20.38 24.79
C ALA A 355 -27.60 18.90 24.42
N GLY A 356 -28.63 18.28 24.99
CA GLY A 356 -28.86 16.83 24.91
C GLY A 356 -29.39 16.35 23.56
N ILE A 357 -28.52 15.79 22.71
CA ILE A 357 -28.90 15.07 21.47
C ILE A 357 -28.57 13.56 21.58
N GLY A 358 -28.60 13.02 22.81
CA GLY A 358 -28.44 11.59 23.09
C GLY A 358 -29.73 10.77 23.07
N ALA A 359 -30.89 11.40 22.85
CA ALA A 359 -32.21 10.82 23.17
C ALA A 359 -33.20 10.79 21.99
N ARG A 360 -32.76 11.02 20.74
CA ARG A 360 -33.61 10.90 19.53
C ARG A 360 -33.04 10.05 18.39
N PHE A 361 -31.81 9.54 18.51
CA PHE A 361 -31.25 8.56 17.56
C PHE A 361 -31.45 7.09 17.98
N SER A 362 -31.82 6.84 19.24
CA SER A 362 -31.98 5.50 19.82
C SER A 362 -33.36 4.86 19.58
N SER A 363 -34.35 5.62 19.10
CA SER A 363 -35.75 5.19 18.99
C SER A 363 -36.23 4.94 17.55
N LEU A 364 -35.35 4.96 16.56
CA LEU A 364 -35.71 4.98 15.13
C LEU A 364 -35.36 3.69 14.34
N ILE A 365 -34.81 2.64 14.98
CA ILE A 365 -34.58 1.35 14.33
C ILE A 365 -34.89 0.17 15.28
N PRO A 366 -36.14 -0.31 15.37
CA PRO A 366 -36.43 -1.62 15.93
C PRO A 366 -36.01 -2.71 14.95
N GLY A 367 -34.88 -3.37 15.21
CA GLY A 367 -34.46 -4.56 14.44
C GLY A 367 -32.97 -4.68 14.09
N PHE A 368 -32.17 -3.63 14.24
CA PHE A 368 -30.71 -3.73 14.07
C PHE A 368 -30.00 -3.72 15.43
N HIS A 369 -29.45 -4.86 15.82
CA HIS A 369 -28.31 -4.90 16.74
C HIS A 369 -27.11 -4.24 16.05
N CYS A 370 -26.99 -2.93 16.23
CA CYS A 370 -25.90 -2.14 15.69
C CYS A 370 -24.61 -2.47 16.48
N LEU A 371 -23.91 -3.51 16.01
CA LEU A 371 -22.67 -4.02 16.59
C LEU A 371 -21.50 -3.08 16.23
N ILE A 372 -21.61 -1.83 16.69
CA ILE A 372 -20.55 -0.82 16.63
C ILE A 372 -19.45 -1.29 17.57
N LEU A 373 -18.51 -2.04 16.99
CA LEU A 373 -17.36 -2.59 17.70
C LEU A 373 -16.36 -1.45 17.96
N LEU A 374 -16.68 -0.68 18.98
CA LEU A 374 -15.93 0.49 19.46
C LEU A 374 -14.64 0.01 20.16
N SER A 375 -13.71 -0.53 19.37
CA SER A 375 -12.32 -0.77 19.76
C SER A 375 -11.63 0.56 20.00
N ILE A 376 -11.88 1.14 21.18
CA ILE A 376 -11.20 2.32 21.68
C ILE A 376 -9.72 1.95 21.89
N ILE A 377 -8.89 2.32 20.92
CA ILE A 377 -7.45 2.12 20.94
C ILE A 377 -6.88 2.79 22.21
N ARG A 378 -6.51 1.97 23.21
CA ARG A 378 -5.72 2.39 24.39
C ARG A 378 -4.23 2.62 24.04
N GLY A 379 -3.98 3.12 22.84
CA GLY A 379 -2.66 3.57 22.39
C GLY A 379 -2.36 4.95 22.96
N ARG A 380 -1.45 5.03 23.93
CA ARG A 380 -0.94 6.31 24.44
C ARG A 380 -0.15 7.02 23.34
N ILE A 381 -0.74 8.02 22.69
CA ILE A 381 0.00 8.99 21.89
C ILE A 381 0.98 9.73 22.82
N LYS A 382 2.25 9.32 22.81
CA LYS A 382 3.34 10.09 23.41
C LYS A 382 3.63 11.29 22.51
N CYS A 383 2.99 12.42 22.78
CA CYS A 383 3.41 13.70 22.21
C CYS A 383 4.83 14.03 22.68
N CYS A 384 5.79 14.11 21.77
CA CYS A 384 7.10 14.70 22.08
C CYS A 384 6.93 16.22 22.29
N PRO A 385 7.33 16.78 23.45
CA PRO A 385 7.12 18.19 23.75
C PRO A 385 8.26 19.08 23.23
N SER A 386 7.90 20.17 22.56
CA SER A 386 8.77 21.29 22.15
C SER A 386 9.96 20.97 21.20
N GLY A 387 10.32 21.80 20.23
CA GLY A 387 9.80 23.13 19.89
C GLY A 387 10.84 24.23 20.13
N LYS A 388 11.76 24.40 19.18
CA LYS A 388 12.52 25.65 19.00
C LYS A 388 12.39 26.09 17.53
N ARG A 389 12.12 27.36 17.32
CA ARG A 389 12.26 27.99 15.99
C ARG A 389 13.76 28.22 15.76
N ILE A 390 14.23 27.95 14.55
CA ILE A 390 15.46 28.55 14.04
C ILE A 390 15.01 29.73 13.17
N ILE A 391 15.53 30.91 13.49
CA ILE A 391 15.35 32.13 12.70
C ILE A 391 16.62 32.25 11.82
N PRO A 392 16.50 32.58 10.53
CA PRO A 392 17.67 32.70 9.67
C PRO A 392 18.50 33.94 10.02
N SER A 393 19.81 33.81 9.81
CA SER A 393 20.83 34.87 9.78
C SER A 393 21.74 34.61 8.60
#